data_AF-A0A2W4BEJ0-F1
#
_entry.id   AF-A0A2W4BEJ0-F1
#
_cell.length_a   1.000
_cell.length_b   1.000
_cell.length_c   1.000
_cell.angle_alpha   90.00
_cell.angle_beta   90.00
_cell.angle_gamma   90.00
#
_symmetry.space_group_name_H-M   'P 1'
#
loop_
_entity.id
_entity.type
_entity.pdbx_description
1 polymer ?
#
loop_
_entity_poly.entity_id
_entity_poly.type
_entity_poly.pdbx_seq_one_letter_code
_entity_poly.pdbx_strand_id
1 'polypeptide(L)'
;MSKEEEERKRQESNGRNRQEATRWQQIGNERKANYDKNQKKLERLKEAKSKLNNSMKNFSQFENQVKQYPTKLSTGQFKGTLRDKFDEKAQKMGTTLHKEENSYQQNMAKLDAEIAKKELEQGDLLSAVESAFDMAKNFLASIF
;
A
#
# COMPACT_ATOMS: atom_id res chain seq x y z
N MET A 1 15.73 14.43 56.92
CA MET A 1 15.88 15.38 55.80
C MET A 1 15.19 16.67 56.18
N SER A 2 15.72 17.82 55.76
CA SER A 2 15.01 19.09 55.91
C SER A 2 13.98 19.25 54.78
N LYS A 3 12.94 20.06 55.02
CA LYS A 3 11.93 20.39 53.98
C LYS A 3 12.55 21.01 52.72
N GLU A 4 13.63 21.77 52.86
CA GLU A 4 14.36 22.36 51.73
C GLU A 4 15.06 21.29 50.89
N GLU A 5 15.57 20.23 51.51
CA GLU A 5 16.22 19.14 50.80
C GLU A 5 15.21 18.27 50.02
N GLU A 6 14.01 18.09 50.56
CA GLU A 6 12.89 17.44 49.88
C GLU A 6 12.37 18.27 48.69
N GLU A 7 12.23 19.59 48.87
CA GLU A 7 11.80 20.50 47.81
C GLU A 7 12.82 20.56 46.67
N ARG A 8 14.12 20.61 46.98
CA ARG A 8 15.20 20.59 45.98
C ARG A 8 15.18 19.29 45.18
N LYS A 9 15.05 18.13 45.83
CA LYS A 9 14.95 16.83 45.15
C LYS A 9 13.72 16.76 44.24
N ARG A 10 12.57 17.34 44.67
CA ARG A 10 11.36 17.42 43.85
C ARG A 10 11.59 18.28 42.60
N GLN A 11 12.20 19.45 42.74
CA GLN A 11 12.50 20.33 41.61
C GLN A 11 13.48 19.69 40.61
N GLU A 12 14.52 19.02 41.09
CA GLU A 12 15.45 18.26 40.23
C GLU A 12 14.75 17.14 39.47
N SER A 13 13.89 16.36 40.15
CA SER A 13 13.07 15.31 39.52
C SER A 13 12.13 15.89 38.46
N ASN A 14 11.46 16.99 38.77
CA ASN A 14 10.55 17.67 37.85
C ASN A 14 11.30 18.20 36.61
N GLY A 15 12.52 18.70 36.79
CA GLY A 15 13.40 19.10 35.69
C GLY A 15 13.72 17.94 34.74
N ARG A 16 14.08 16.78 35.30
CA ARG A 16 14.35 15.55 34.51
C ARG A 16 13.09 15.06 33.78
N ASN A 17 11.95 15.04 34.47
CA ASN A 17 10.67 14.63 33.88
C ASN A 17 10.28 15.54 32.69
N ARG A 18 10.51 16.86 32.78
CA ARG A 18 10.28 17.79 31.64
C ARG A 18 11.19 17.52 30.45
N GLN A 19 12.46 17.19 30.70
CA GLN A 19 13.43 16.86 29.65
C GLN A 19 13.04 15.57 28.92
N GLU A 20 12.72 14.51 29.67
CA GLU A 20 12.28 13.23 29.08
C GLU A 20 10.95 13.37 28.34
N ALA A 21 9.99 14.14 28.88
CA ALA A 21 8.74 14.43 28.17
C ALA A 21 8.99 15.08 26.80
N THR A 22 9.88 16.08 26.76
CA THR A 22 10.25 16.78 25.52
C THR A 22 10.89 15.83 24.51
N ARG A 23 11.80 14.96 24.98
CA ARG A 23 12.46 13.95 24.15
C ARG A 23 11.45 12.98 23.54
N TRP A 24 10.55 12.44 24.34
CA TRP A 24 9.51 11.51 23.87
C TRP A 24 8.52 12.17 22.91
N GLN A 25 8.20 13.46 23.13
CA GLN A 25 7.39 14.23 22.19
C GLN A 25 8.08 14.43 20.83
N GLN A 26 9.39 14.69 20.81
CA GLN A 26 10.17 14.76 19.57
C GLN A 26 10.18 13.42 18.83
N ILE A 27 10.43 12.32 19.54
CA ILE A 27 10.37 10.97 18.97
C ILE A 27 8.98 10.67 18.38
N GLY A 28 7.91 11.02 19.10
CA GLY A 28 6.53 10.87 18.61
C GLY A 28 6.28 11.64 17.32
N ASN A 29 6.75 12.89 17.23
CA ASN A 29 6.64 13.71 16.03
C ASN A 29 7.41 13.14 14.84
N GLU A 30 8.63 12.65 15.04
CA GLU A 30 9.43 12.01 13.99
C GLU A 30 8.75 10.74 13.45
N ARG A 31 8.25 9.89 14.35
CA ARG A 31 7.49 8.69 13.99
C ARG A 31 6.20 9.04 13.25
N LYS A 32 5.50 10.09 13.68
CA LYS A 32 4.28 10.57 13.01
C LYS A 32 4.57 11.07 11.59
N ALA A 33 5.67 11.80 11.39
CA ALA A 33 6.07 12.23 10.05
C ALA A 33 6.36 11.03 9.12
N ASN A 34 6.98 9.97 9.65
CA ASN A 34 7.20 8.73 8.91
C ASN A 34 5.89 8.00 8.61
N TYR A 35 4.97 7.92 9.57
CA TYR A 35 3.62 7.39 9.38
C TYR A 35 2.89 8.13 8.24
N ASP A 36 2.85 9.45 8.28
CA ASP A 36 2.16 10.29 7.29
C ASP A 36 2.78 10.11 5.88
N LYS A 37 4.11 9.94 5.79
CA LYS A 37 4.80 9.66 4.52
C LYS A 37 4.45 8.27 3.98
N ASN A 38 4.34 7.26 4.85
CA ASN A 38 3.97 5.91 4.45
C ASN A 38 2.50 5.82 4.04
N GLN A 39 1.58 6.51 4.72
CA GLN A 39 0.18 6.62 4.30
C GLN A 39 0.07 7.11 2.85
N LYS A 40 0.78 8.19 2.48
CA LYS A 40 0.75 8.72 1.12
C LYS A 40 1.24 7.73 0.08
N LYS A 41 2.23 6.90 0.42
CA LYS A 41 2.71 5.83 -0.47
C LYS A 41 1.67 4.72 -0.60
N LEU A 42 1.04 4.34 0.51
CA LEU A 42 -0.04 3.34 0.53
C LEU A 42 -1.18 3.75 -0.39
N GLU A 43 -1.64 5.00 -0.30
CA GLU A 43 -2.70 5.52 -1.16
C GLU A 43 -2.33 5.45 -2.65
N ARG A 44 -1.08 5.81 -3.00
CA ARG A 44 -0.59 5.71 -4.38
C ARG A 44 -0.57 4.26 -4.88
N LEU A 45 -0.19 3.31 -4.04
CA LEU A 45 -0.21 1.87 -4.39
C LEU A 45 -1.64 1.38 -4.58
N LYS A 46 -2.57 1.76 -3.69
CA LYS A 46 -4.00 1.42 -3.80
C LYS A 46 -4.63 2.01 -5.07
N GLU A 47 -4.26 3.25 -5.41
CA GLU A 47 -4.70 3.89 -6.64
C GLU A 47 -4.14 3.19 -7.89
N ALA A 48 -2.85 2.84 -7.88
CA ALA A 48 -2.22 2.08 -8.97
C ALA A 48 -2.89 0.70 -9.15
N LYS A 49 -3.20 -0.01 -8.05
CA LYS A 49 -3.95 -1.27 -8.07
C LYS A 49 -5.33 -1.07 -8.72
N SER A 50 -6.06 -0.04 -8.33
CA SER A 50 -7.38 0.28 -8.90
C SER A 50 -7.31 0.51 -10.41
N LYS A 51 -6.34 1.31 -10.87
CA LYS A 51 -6.10 1.56 -12.31
C LYS A 51 -5.77 0.27 -13.06
N LEU A 52 -4.89 -0.57 -12.50
CA LEU A 52 -4.51 -1.85 -13.11
C LEU A 52 -5.72 -2.81 -13.20
N ASN A 53 -6.56 -2.86 -12.17
CA ASN A 53 -7.78 -3.67 -12.16
C ASN A 53 -8.75 -3.25 -13.27
N ASN A 54 -8.93 -1.94 -13.48
CA ASN A 54 -9.78 -1.43 -14.56
C ASN A 54 -9.21 -1.78 -15.94
N SER A 55 -7.90 -1.64 -16.14
CA SER A 55 -7.24 -2.05 -17.38
C SER A 55 -7.41 -3.55 -17.65
N MET A 56 -7.26 -4.41 -16.63
CA MET A 56 -7.45 -5.86 -16.78
C MET A 56 -8.88 -6.26 -17.17
N LYS A 57 -9.90 -5.55 -16.67
CA LYS A 57 -11.30 -5.79 -17.08
C LYS A 57 -11.50 -5.53 -18.57
N ASN A 58 -11.02 -4.40 -19.05
CA ASN A 58 -11.09 -4.04 -20.48
C ASN A 58 -10.33 -5.05 -21.34
N PHE A 59 -9.17 -5.48 -20.86
CA PHE A 59 -8.34 -6.46 -21.53
C PHE A 59 -9.02 -7.82 -21.66
N SER A 60 -9.60 -8.33 -20.57
CA SER A 60 -10.33 -9.61 -20.56
C SER A 60 -11.56 -9.58 -21.48
N GLN A 61 -12.25 -8.43 -21.55
CA GLN A 61 -13.36 -8.23 -22.49
C GLN A 61 -12.89 -8.28 -23.94
N PHE A 62 -11.78 -7.61 -24.25
CA PHE A 62 -11.21 -7.59 -25.60
C PHE A 62 -10.71 -8.98 -26.02
N GLU A 63 -10.02 -9.71 -25.14
CA GLU A 63 -9.58 -11.08 -25.41
C GLU A 63 -10.77 -12.00 -25.74
N ASN A 64 -11.86 -11.90 -24.97
CA ASN A 64 -13.10 -12.64 -25.24
C ASN A 64 -13.71 -12.28 -26.60
N GLN A 65 -13.69 -11.00 -27.00
CA GLN A 65 -14.16 -10.58 -28.33
C GLN A 65 -13.31 -11.18 -29.45
N VAL A 66 -11.98 -11.13 -29.31
CA VAL A 66 -11.04 -11.69 -30.30
C VAL A 66 -11.24 -13.19 -30.47
N LYS A 67 -11.40 -13.92 -29.36
CA LYS A 67 -11.67 -15.37 -29.37
C LYS A 67 -13.01 -15.73 -30.04
N GLN A 68 -13.97 -14.80 -30.06
CA GLN A 68 -15.28 -15.01 -30.70
C GLN A 68 -15.32 -14.67 -32.19
N TYR A 69 -14.35 -13.93 -32.75
CA TYR A 69 -14.39 -13.59 -34.17
C TYR A 69 -14.39 -14.82 -35.11
N PRO A 70 -13.60 -15.87 -34.85
CA PRO A 70 -13.64 -17.09 -35.66
C PRO A 70 -15.03 -17.74 -35.66
N THR A 71 -15.76 -17.72 -34.54
CA THR A 71 -17.07 -18.40 -34.45
C THR A 71 -18.23 -17.54 -34.95
N LYS A 72 -18.11 -16.21 -34.92
CA LYS A 72 -19.14 -15.28 -35.42
C LYS A 72 -19.10 -15.07 -36.94
N LEU A 73 -17.95 -15.24 -37.58
CA LEU A 73 -17.82 -15.09 -39.02
C LEU A 73 -18.28 -16.36 -39.74
N SER A 74 -19.35 -16.23 -40.53
CA SER A 74 -19.90 -17.31 -41.36
C SER A 74 -18.80 -17.97 -42.19
N THR A 75 -18.59 -19.27 -41.94
CA THR A 75 -17.73 -20.11 -42.79
C THR A 75 -18.30 -20.27 -44.19
N GLY A 76 -19.55 -19.86 -44.45
CA GLY A 76 -20.18 -19.87 -45.76
C GLY A 76 -19.66 -18.80 -46.72
N GLN A 77 -19.36 -17.59 -46.21
CA GLN A 77 -19.00 -16.41 -47.01
C GLN A 77 -17.50 -16.04 -46.92
N PHE A 78 -16.78 -16.55 -45.94
CA PHE A 78 -15.34 -16.31 -45.76
C PHE A 78 -14.61 -17.66 -45.64
N LYS A 79 -13.95 -18.07 -46.74
CA LYS A 79 -13.38 -19.42 -46.94
C LYS A 79 -11.97 -19.38 -47.52
N GLY A 80 -11.28 -20.52 -47.47
CA GLY A 80 -9.97 -20.73 -48.12
C GLY A 80 -8.81 -20.08 -47.37
N THR A 81 -7.68 -19.89 -48.07
CA THR A 81 -6.42 -19.46 -47.43
C THR A 81 -6.51 -18.10 -46.70
N LEU A 82 -7.41 -17.21 -47.11
CA LEU A 82 -7.70 -15.96 -46.40
C LEU A 82 -8.36 -16.21 -45.04
N ARG A 83 -9.26 -17.19 -44.97
CA ARG A 83 -9.90 -17.62 -43.73
C ARG A 83 -8.90 -18.27 -42.79
N ASP A 84 -8.08 -19.19 -43.30
CA ASP A 84 -7.07 -19.88 -42.49
C ASP A 84 -6.07 -18.89 -41.87
N LYS A 85 -5.60 -17.90 -42.67
CA LYS A 85 -4.74 -16.82 -42.18
C LYS A 85 -5.42 -15.94 -41.14
N PHE A 86 -6.72 -15.71 -41.27
CA PHE A 86 -7.49 -14.95 -40.27
C PHE A 86 -7.56 -15.72 -38.95
N ASP A 87 -7.94 -17.00 -38.99
CA ASP A 87 -8.06 -17.84 -37.81
C ASP A 87 -6.70 -18.00 -37.10
N GLU A 88 -5.61 -18.19 -37.87
CA GLU A 88 -4.24 -18.25 -37.33
C GLU A 88 -3.84 -16.94 -36.63
N LYS A 89 -4.13 -15.77 -37.24
CA LYS A 89 -3.86 -14.46 -36.63
C LYS A 89 -4.70 -14.24 -35.37
N ALA A 90 -5.98 -14.62 -35.39
CA ALA A 90 -6.86 -14.51 -34.23
C ALA A 90 -6.38 -15.40 -33.08
N GLN A 91 -5.93 -16.63 -33.35
CA GLN A 91 -5.34 -17.52 -32.35
C GLN A 91 -4.02 -16.98 -31.78
N LYS A 92 -3.11 -16.47 -32.63
CA LYS A 92 -1.87 -15.82 -32.20
C LYS A 92 -2.16 -14.62 -31.31
N MET A 93 -3.12 -13.79 -31.70
CA MET A 93 -3.56 -12.63 -30.93
C MET A 93 -4.12 -13.05 -29.56
N GLY A 94 -5.03 -14.03 -29.51
CA GLY A 94 -5.56 -14.57 -28.26
C GLY A 94 -4.46 -15.12 -27.33
N THR A 95 -3.46 -15.82 -27.89
CA THR A 95 -2.33 -16.36 -27.10
C THR A 95 -1.45 -15.25 -26.53
N THR A 96 -1.12 -14.23 -27.32
CA THR A 96 -0.36 -13.07 -26.84
C THR A 96 -1.13 -12.33 -25.76
N LEU A 97 -2.43 -12.12 -25.97
CA LEU A 97 -3.26 -11.45 -24.99
C LEU A 97 -3.26 -12.22 -23.66
N HIS A 98 -3.47 -13.54 -23.69
CA HIS A 98 -3.44 -14.37 -22.48
C HIS A 98 -2.09 -14.30 -21.72
N LYS A 99 -0.96 -14.21 -22.43
CA LYS A 99 0.36 -14.03 -21.79
C LYS A 99 0.47 -12.69 -21.08
N GLU A 100 -0.03 -11.62 -21.69
CA GLU A 100 -0.06 -10.29 -21.05
C GLU A 100 -1.00 -10.27 -19.84
N GLU A 101 -2.17 -10.91 -19.93
CA GLU A 101 -3.08 -11.07 -18.79
C GLU A 101 -2.39 -11.74 -17.60
N ASN A 102 -1.67 -12.84 -17.83
CA ASN A 102 -0.90 -13.53 -16.80
C ASN A 102 0.18 -12.62 -16.18
N SER A 103 0.86 -11.80 -16.99
CA SER A 103 1.84 -10.82 -16.49
C SER A 103 1.17 -9.76 -15.62
N TYR A 104 -0.01 -9.26 -16.02
CA TYR A 104 -0.79 -8.31 -15.22
C TYR A 104 -1.26 -8.92 -13.89
N GLN A 105 -1.73 -10.17 -13.89
CA GLN A 105 -2.09 -10.90 -12.67
C GLN A 105 -0.91 -11.04 -11.71
N GLN A 106 0.28 -11.37 -12.22
CA GLN A 106 1.50 -11.44 -11.40
C GLN A 106 1.88 -10.08 -10.81
N ASN A 107 1.77 -9.00 -11.60
CA ASN A 107 2.04 -7.65 -11.11
C ASN A 107 1.02 -7.21 -10.07
N MET A 108 -0.25 -7.60 -10.23
CA MET A 108 -1.29 -7.37 -9.22
C MET A 108 -0.95 -8.06 -7.90
N ALA A 109 -0.56 -9.33 -7.95
CA ALA A 109 -0.18 -10.09 -6.75
C ALA A 109 1.03 -9.46 -6.03
N LYS A 110 2.02 -8.97 -6.78
CA LYS A 110 3.16 -8.22 -6.21
C LYS A 110 2.71 -6.91 -5.57
N LEU A 111 1.81 -6.16 -6.21
CA LEU A 111 1.25 -4.95 -5.63
C LEU A 111 0.49 -5.23 -4.34
N ASP A 112 -0.27 -6.32 -4.29
CA ASP A 112 -1.04 -6.74 -3.11
C ASP A 112 -0.13 -7.09 -1.94
N ALA A 113 0.95 -7.82 -2.21
CA ALA A 113 1.96 -8.13 -1.19
C ALA A 113 2.64 -6.86 -0.65
N GLU A 114 3.01 -5.91 -1.53
CA GLU A 114 3.61 -4.64 -1.10
C GLU A 114 2.62 -3.77 -0.32
N ILE A 115 1.34 -3.71 -0.72
CA ILE A 115 0.30 -3.00 0.05
C ILE A 115 0.16 -3.62 1.44
N ALA A 116 0.00 -4.94 1.53
CA ALA A 116 -0.16 -5.63 2.81
C ALA A 116 1.04 -5.40 3.74
N LYS A 117 2.26 -5.51 3.20
CA LYS A 117 3.49 -5.21 3.95
C LYS A 117 3.50 -3.77 4.47
N LYS A 118 3.10 -2.81 3.65
CA LYS A 118 3.06 -1.40 4.04
C LYS A 118 1.96 -1.09 5.05
N GLU A 119 0.82 -1.79 4.99
CA GLU A 119 -0.24 -1.68 6.01
C GLU A 119 0.25 -2.19 7.37
N LEU A 120 1.01 -3.29 7.40
CA LEU A 120 1.64 -3.79 8.63
C LEU A 120 2.67 -2.80 9.19
N GLU A 121 3.61 -2.34 8.36
CA GLU A 121 4.60 -1.31 8.77
C GLU A 121 3.91 -0.04 9.30
N GLN A 122 2.75 0.29 8.75
CA GLN A 122 1.97 1.44 9.16
C GLN A 122 1.29 1.24 10.52
N GLY A 123 0.76 0.05 10.78
CA GLY A 123 0.23 -0.33 12.10
C GLY A 123 1.31 -0.22 13.18
N ASP A 124 2.49 -0.78 12.92
CA ASP A 124 3.63 -0.70 13.85
C ASP A 124 4.05 0.75 14.12
N LEU A 125 4.09 1.58 13.09
CA LEU A 125 4.40 3.01 13.23
C LEU A 125 3.34 3.74 14.06
N LEU A 126 2.05 3.45 13.87
CA LEU A 126 0.98 4.08 14.64
C LEU A 126 1.11 3.75 16.13
N SER A 127 1.27 2.48 16.48
CA SER A 127 1.47 2.06 17.87
C SER A 127 2.74 2.68 18.48
N ALA A 128 3.80 2.82 17.68
CA ALA A 128 5.03 3.46 18.13
C ALA A 128 4.88 4.99 18.32
N VAL A 129 4.02 5.65 17.55
CA VAL A 129 3.66 7.07 17.74
C VAL A 129 2.88 7.24 19.03
N GLU A 130 1.83 6.44 19.23
CA GLU A 130 0.99 6.46 20.43
C GLU A 130 1.81 6.23 21.69
N SER A 131 2.64 5.18 21.69
CA SER A 131 3.53 4.86 22.81
C SER A 131 4.48 6.01 23.16
N ALA A 132 5.01 6.71 22.16
CA ALA A 132 5.91 7.84 22.40
C ALA A 132 5.19 9.03 23.03
N PHE A 133 3.96 9.32 22.58
CA PHE A 133 3.16 10.39 23.18
C PHE A 133 2.65 10.02 24.58
N ASP A 134 2.31 8.76 24.84
CA ASP A 134 1.94 8.28 26.17
C ASP A 134 3.11 8.39 27.16
N MET A 135 4.32 8.04 26.73
CA MET A 135 5.53 8.24 27.55
C MET A 135 5.74 9.71 27.88
N ALA A 136 5.59 10.61 26.91
CA ALA A 136 5.69 12.05 27.15
C ALA A 136 4.63 12.52 28.17
N LYS A 137 3.39 12.05 28.03
CA LYS A 137 2.30 12.37 28.95
C LYS A 137 2.55 11.85 30.36
N ASN A 138 3.09 10.63 30.51
CA ASN A 138 3.41 10.04 31.80
C ASN A 138 4.52 10.81 32.54
N PHE A 139 5.56 11.24 31.82
CA PHE A 139 6.58 12.11 32.41
C PHE A 139 6.02 13.46 32.84
N LEU A 140 5.12 14.07 32.05
CA LEU A 140 4.45 15.32 32.43
C LEU A 140 3.52 15.15 33.64
N ALA A 141 2.79 14.04 33.70
CA ALA A 141 1.91 13.72 34.83
C ALA A 141 2.73 13.52 36.12
N SER A 142 3.95 13.00 36.02
CA SER A 142 4.85 12.78 37.17
C SER A 142 5.49 14.07 37.73
N ILE A 143 5.12 15.24 37.22
CA ILE A 143 5.56 16.55 37.73
C ILE A 143 4.62 17.06 38.83
N PHE A 144 3.35 16.63 38.81
CA PHE A 144 2.27 17.07 39.67
C PHE A 144 1.87 15.97 40.66
#